data_AF-A0A535P114-F1
#
_entry.id   AF-A0A535P114-F1
#
_cell.length_a   1.000
_cell.length_b   1.000
_cell.length_c   1.000
_cell.angle_alpha   90.00
_cell.angle_beta   90.00
_cell.angle_gamma   90.00
#
_symmetry.space_group_name_H-M   'P 1'
#
loop_
_entity.id
_entity.type
_entity.pdbx_description
1 polymer ?
#
loop_
_entity_poly.entity_id
_entity_poly.type
_entity_poly.pdbx_seq_one_letter_code
_entity_poly.pdbx_strand_id
1 'polypeptide(L)'
;GVEPYEGWGGYGSSKAALEQLSHILAAENTTWRVYWVDPGDMRTQMHQEAFPGEDISDRPLPEESVPGLLVLITGSHPSGRYSARKLS
;
A
#
# COMPACT_ATOMS: atom_id res chain seq x y z
N GLY A 1 4.55 -5.35 -7.54
CA GLY A 1 3.18 -5.47 -8.09
C GLY A 1 2.34 -6.11 -7.02
N VAL A 2 1.38 -6.96 -7.39
CA VAL A 2 0.85 -7.96 -6.46
C VAL A 2 1.87 -9.09 -6.41
N GLU A 3 2.56 -9.26 -5.29
CA GLU A 3 3.53 -10.33 -5.11
C GLU A 3 2.81 -11.57 -4.54
N PRO A 4 2.97 -12.77 -5.14
CA PRO A 4 2.33 -13.98 -4.65
C PRO A 4 3.13 -14.56 -3.48
N TYR A 5 2.60 -14.43 -2.27
CA TYR A 5 3.17 -15.05 -1.07
C TYR A 5 2.38 -16.30 -0.68
N GLU A 6 3.09 -17.39 -0.41
CA GLU A 6 2.50 -18.61 0.13
C GLU A 6 1.81 -18.32 1.47
N GLY A 7 0.58 -18.83 1.66
CA GLY A 7 -0.25 -18.56 2.86
C GLY A 7 -1.11 -17.31 2.79
N TRP A 8 -0.95 -16.44 1.79
CA TRP A 8 -1.66 -15.15 1.71
C TRP A 8 -2.88 -15.14 0.78
N GLY A 9 -3.41 -16.31 0.38
CA GLY A 9 -4.39 -16.45 -0.72
C GLY A 9 -5.52 -15.43 -0.75
N GLY A 10 -6.39 -15.38 0.27
CA GLY A 10 -7.52 -14.44 0.32
C GLY A 10 -7.08 -12.97 0.40
N TYR A 11 -6.02 -12.70 1.16
CA TYR A 11 -5.48 -11.35 1.30
C TYR A 11 -4.89 -10.84 -0.02
N GLY A 12 -3.99 -11.60 -0.65
CA GLY A 12 -3.36 -11.26 -1.93
C GLY A 12 -4.39 -11.10 -3.05
N SER A 13 -5.40 -11.98 -3.10
CA SER A 13 -6.52 -11.85 -4.05
C SER A 13 -7.30 -10.55 -3.84
N SER A 14 -7.57 -10.17 -2.59
CA SER A 14 -8.25 -8.89 -2.29
C SER A 14 -7.43 -7.67 -2.71
N LYS A 15 -6.10 -7.73 -2.61
CA LYS A 15 -5.19 -6.65 -3.04
C LYS A 15 -5.12 -6.54 -4.56
N ALA A 16 -5.13 -7.67 -5.29
CA ALA A 16 -5.25 -7.66 -6.74
C ALA A 16 -6.59 -7.06 -7.20
N ALA A 17 -7.69 -7.43 -6.53
CA ALA A 17 -8.99 -6.83 -6.80
C ALA A 17 -9.03 -5.32 -6.53
N LEU A 18 -8.40 -4.86 -5.44
CA LEU A 18 -8.26 -3.43 -5.13
C LEU A 18 -7.46 -2.69 -6.21
N GLU A 19 -6.40 -3.28 -6.74
CA GLU A 19 -5.60 -2.68 -7.82
C GLU A 19 -6.45 -2.47 -9.08
N GLN A 20 -7.19 -3.50 -9.50
CA GLN A 20 -8.10 -3.37 -10.64
C GLN A 20 -9.23 -2.37 -10.39
N LEU A 21 -9.82 -2.36 -9.19
CA LEU A 21 -10.85 -1.39 -8.81
C LEU A 21 -10.33 0.05 -8.90
N SER A 22 -9.10 0.28 -8.44
CA SER A 22 -8.49 1.61 -8.45
C SER A 22 -8.19 2.09 -9.87
N HIS A 23 -7.76 1.19 -10.76
CA HIS A 23 -7.60 1.49 -12.18
C HIS A 23 -8.93 1.92 -12.82
N ILE A 24 -10.01 1.16 -12.57
CA ILE A 24 -11.34 1.47 -13.10
C ILE A 24 -11.81 2.82 -12.58
N LEU A 25 -11.72 3.06 -11.26
CA LEU A 25 -12.15 4.31 -10.65
C LEU A 25 -11.42 5.52 -11.22
N ALA A 26 -10.10 5.40 -11.44
CA ALA A 26 -9.28 6.46 -12.04
C ALA A 26 -9.66 6.73 -13.51
N ALA A 27 -9.99 5.69 -14.28
CA ALA A 27 -10.40 5.81 -15.67
C ALA A 27 -11.79 6.44 -15.81
N GLU A 28 -12.72 6.09 -14.93
CA GLU A 28 -14.10 6.60 -14.93
C GLU A 28 -14.19 8.05 -14.41
N ASN A 29 -13.32 8.44 -13.48
CA ASN A 29 -13.36 9.74 -12.81
C ASN A 29 -12.11 10.57 -13.10
N THR A 30 -11.97 11.04 -14.33
CA THR A 30 -10.77 11.74 -14.82
C THR A 30 -10.44 13.06 -14.10
N THR A 31 -11.40 13.63 -13.35
CA THR A 31 -11.18 14.84 -12.53
C THR A 31 -10.71 14.51 -11.10
N TRP A 32 -10.76 13.24 -10.69
CA TRP A 32 -10.33 12.81 -9.36
C TRP A 32 -8.87 12.34 -9.38
N ARG A 33 -8.18 12.55 -8.25
CA ARG A 33 -6.88 11.94 -7.99
C ARG A 33 -7.10 10.66 -7.18
N VAL A 34 -6.88 9.52 -7.83
CA VAL A 34 -7.08 8.19 -7.24
C VAL A 34 -5.71 7.55 -7.02
N TYR A 35 -5.36 7.33 -5.76
CA TYR A 35 -4.11 6.71 -5.37
C TYR A 35 -4.37 5.41 -4.60
N TRP A 36 -3.59 4.38 -4.90
CA TRP A 36 -3.48 3.20 -4.06
C TRP A 36 -2.01 2.99 -3.76
N VAL A 37 -1.71 2.92 -2.46
CA VAL A 37 -0.35 3.07 -1.97
C VAL A 37 0.09 1.78 -1.33
N ASP A 38 1.30 1.37 -1.70
CA ASP A 38 2.07 0.36 -1.00
C ASP A 38 2.88 1.04 0.11
N PRO A 39 2.51 0.87 1.38
CA PRO A 39 3.25 1.45 2.49
C PRO A 39 4.57 0.70 2.78
N GLY A 40 4.79 -0.46 2.15
CA GLY A 40 5.84 -1.40 2.52
C GLY A 40 5.58 -2.10 3.85
N ASP A 41 6.51 -2.98 4.23
CA ASP A 41 6.46 -3.68 5.52
C ASP A 41 6.59 -2.69 6.67
N MET A 42 5.62 -2.74 7.59
CA MET A 42 5.58 -1.89 8.77
C MET A 42 5.39 -2.71 10.04
N ARG A 43 5.98 -2.24 11.13
CA ARG A 43 5.75 -2.76 12.49
C ARG A 43 4.38 -2.29 13.00
N THR A 44 3.35 -3.04 12.62
CA THR A 44 1.96 -2.83 13.03
C THR A 44 1.42 -4.10 13.68
N GLN A 45 0.33 -3.98 14.45
CA GLN A 45 -0.37 -5.13 15.01
C GLN A 45 -0.81 -6.12 13.92
N MET A 46 -1.39 -5.62 12.82
CA MET A 46 -1.80 -6.46 11.69
C MET A 46 -0.62 -7.28 11.13
N HIS A 47 0.57 -6.68 11.04
CA HIS A 47 1.73 -7.38 10.53
C HIS A 47 2.32 -8.36 11.54
N GLN A 48 2.14 -8.14 12.85
CA GLN A 48 2.47 -9.12 13.89
C GLN A 48 1.52 -10.32 13.83
N GLU A 49 0.23 -10.08 13.62
CA GLU A 49 -0.79 -11.14 13.50
C GLU A 49 -0.55 -12.04 12.28
N ALA A 50 0.08 -11.51 11.22
CA ALA A 50 0.49 -12.29 10.06
C ALA A 50 1.70 -13.21 10.31
N PHE A 51 2.48 -12.97 11.37
CA PHE A 51 3.67 -13.77 11.75
C PHE A 51 3.64 -14.10 13.25
N PRO A 52 2.72 -14.97 13.72
CA PRO A 52 2.58 -15.27 15.14
C PRO A 52 3.84 -15.92 15.72
N GLY A 53 4.38 -15.34 16.80
CA GLY A 53 5.55 -15.88 17.51
C GLY A 53 6.89 -15.44 16.93
N GLU A 54 6.91 -14.69 15.83
CA GLU A 54 8.11 -14.08 15.28
C GLU A 54 8.30 -12.66 15.82
N ASP A 55 9.56 -12.27 16.05
CA ASP A 55 9.91 -10.88 16.34
C ASP A 55 10.00 -10.10 15.02
N ILE A 56 9.16 -9.06 14.89
CA ILE A 56 9.07 -8.19 13.72
C ILE A 56 9.70 -6.82 13.97
N SER A 57 10.52 -6.69 15.02
CA SER A 57 11.16 -5.44 15.42
C SER A 57 12.13 -4.88 14.37
N ASP A 58 12.56 -5.70 13.43
CA ASP A 58 13.35 -5.33 12.25
C ASP A 58 12.57 -4.49 11.24
N ARG A 59 11.23 -4.54 11.27
CA ARG A 59 10.39 -3.79 10.34
C ARG A 59 10.33 -2.30 10.71
N PRO A 60 10.36 -1.41 9.71
CA PRO A 60 10.21 0.03 9.91
C PRO A 60 8.95 0.43 10.67
N LEU A 61 9.02 1.57 11.35
CA LEU A 61 7.85 2.16 12.01
C LEU A 61 6.83 2.67 10.98
N PRO A 62 5.52 2.68 11.30
CA PRO A 62 4.50 3.25 10.41
C PRO A 62 4.77 4.71 10.01
N GLU A 63 5.35 5.48 10.91
CA GLU A 63 5.72 6.88 10.71
C GLU A 63 6.68 7.08 9.52
N GLU A 64 7.48 6.06 9.17
CA GLU A 64 8.40 6.15 8.02
C GLU A 64 7.68 6.21 6.68
N SER A 65 6.43 5.75 6.59
CA SER A 65 5.64 5.82 5.35
C SER A 65 4.83 7.12 5.24
N VAL A 66 4.74 7.92 6.32
CA VAL A 66 3.96 9.17 6.37
C VAL A 66 4.48 10.23 5.38
N PRO A 67 5.80 10.48 5.22
CA PRO A 67 6.29 11.49 4.28
C PRO A 67 5.80 11.27 2.84
N GLY A 68 5.88 10.03 2.34
CA GLY A 68 5.39 9.69 1.00
C GLY A 68 3.88 9.84 0.83
N LEU A 69 3.10 9.53 1.89
CA LEU A 69 1.66 9.77 1.89
C LEU A 69 1.33 11.27 1.83
N LEU A 70 2.08 12.10 2.57
CA LEU A 70 1.91 13.56 2.52
C LEU A 70 2.23 14.13 1.13
N VAL A 71 3.27 13.62 0.46
CA VAL A 71 3.60 13.99 -0.93
C VAL A 71 2.44 13.73 -1.89
N LEU A 72 1.70 12.62 -1.71
CA LEU A 72 0.54 12.31 -2.53
C LEU A 72 -0.67 13.18 -2.18
N ILE A 73 -0.99 13.35 -0.90
CA ILE A 73 -2.16 14.10 -0.44
C ILE A 73 -2.05 15.58 -0.80
N THR A 74 -0.86 16.16 -0.61
CA THR A 74 -0.64 17.61 -0.78
C THR A 74 -0.14 17.97 -2.18
N GLY A 75 0.35 16.99 -2.95
CA GLY A 75 0.89 17.21 -4.29
C GLY A 75 -0.14 17.08 -5.42
N SER A 76 0.39 17.01 -6.64
CA SER A 76 -0.38 16.95 -7.90
C SER A 76 0.01 15.75 -8.75
N HIS A 77 0.39 14.64 -8.13
CA HIS A 77 0.76 13.40 -8.81
C HIS A 77 -0.42 12.84 -9.63
N PRO A 78 -0.19 12.24 -10.80
CA PRO A 78 -1.25 11.59 -11.56
C PRO A 78 -1.82 10.40 -10.77
N SER A 79 -3.10 10.06 -10.98
CA SER A 79 -3.70 8.85 -10.42
C SER A 79 -2.85 7.62 -10.73
N GLY A 80 -2.67 6.73 -9.76
CA GLY A 80 -1.70 5.64 -9.92
C GLY A 80 -1.35 4.87 -8.65
N ARG A 81 -0.56 3.81 -8.88
CA ARG A 81 0.09 3.03 -7.81
C ARG A 81 1.36 3.73 -7.38
N TYR A 82 1.54 3.88 -6.07
CA TYR A 82 2.76 4.46 -5.50
C TYR A 82 3.32 3.61 -4.37
N SER A 83 4.63 3.64 -4.19
CA SER A 83 5.29 3.14 -2.98
C SER A 83 5.59 4.34 -2.09
N ALA A 84 5.05 4.36 -0.87
CA ALA A 84 5.18 5.50 0.03
C ALA A 84 6.65 5.88 0.26
N ARG A 85 7.50 4.89 0.54
CA ARG A 85 8.93 5.11 0.84
C ARG A 85 9.81 5.45 -0.37
N LYS A 86 9.29 5.32 -1.59
CA LYS A 86 10.02 5.75 -2.80
C LYS A 86 9.71 7.19 -3.22
N LEU A 87 8.73 7.82 -2.57
CA LEU A 87 8.34 9.20 -2.82
C LEU A 87 9.01 10.20 -1.87
N SER A 88 9.82 9.72 -0.93
CA SER A 88 10.52 10.51 0.09
C SER A 88 12.00 10.16 0.12
#